data_AF-A0AA40T336-F1
#
_entry.id   AF-A0AA40T336-F1
#
_cell.length_a   1.000
_cell.length_b   1.000
_cell.length_c   1.000
_cell.angle_alpha   90.00
_cell.angle_beta   90.00
_cell.angle_gamma   90.00
#
_symmetry.space_group_name_H-M   'P 1'
#
loop_
_entity.id
_entity.type
_entity.pdbx_description
1 polymer ?
#
loop_
_entity_poly.entity_id
_entity_poly.type
_entity_poly.pdbx_seq_one_letter_code
_entity_poly.pdbx_strand_id
1 'polypeptide(L)'
;MLIKIPCNLQFQLNAEIQRTVKRCWDNVPGVIAYLKEALRTWKGVKSPEAVFVAACKEARKPEVAQVVSDTIAWFEWARKERIVLAMSGGVIYTPSSEAVEMREMMRRYPIL
;
A
#
# COMPACT_ATOMS: atom_id res chain seq x y z
N MET A 1 17.60 23.32 -17.11
CA MET A 1 16.25 23.79 -17.48
C MET A 1 15.25 22.93 -16.70
N LEU A 2 14.73 23.44 -15.58
CA LEU A 2 13.76 22.72 -14.74
C LEU A 2 12.36 23.11 -15.22
N ILE A 3 11.60 22.15 -15.75
CA ILE A 3 10.20 22.36 -16.11
C ILE A 3 9.43 22.45 -14.79
N LYS A 4 9.03 23.66 -14.41
CA LYS A 4 8.04 23.89 -13.35
C LYS A 4 6.71 23.33 -13.84
N ILE A 5 6.33 22.15 -13.36
CA ILE A 5 4.98 21.62 -13.56
C ILE A 5 4.08 22.42 -12.60
N PRO A 6 3.12 23.23 -13.10
CA PRO A 6 2.16 23.85 -12.22
C PRO A 6 1.28 22.74 -11.66
N CYS A 7 1.37 22.47 -10.36
CA CYS A 7 0.39 21.65 -9.64
C CYS A 7 -0.94 22.41 -9.51
N ASN A 8 -1.56 22.81 -10.62
CA ASN A 8 -2.98 23.08 -10.67
C ASN A 8 -3.71 21.83 -11.17
N LEU A 9 -3.51 20.70 -10.47
CA LEU A 9 -4.33 19.51 -10.65
C LEU A 9 -5.73 19.81 -10.09
N GLN A 10 -6.49 20.64 -10.78
CA GLN A 10 -7.94 20.70 -10.59
C GLN A 10 -8.45 19.35 -11.09
N PHE A 11 -8.54 18.37 -10.19
CA PHE A 11 -9.35 17.18 -10.42
C PHE A 11 -10.71 17.70 -10.86
N GLN A 12 -10.99 17.64 -12.15
CA GLN A 12 -12.34 17.91 -12.60
C GLN A 12 -13.17 16.74 -12.09
N LEU A 13 -13.96 17.01 -11.06
CA LEU A 13 -14.82 16.04 -10.41
C LEU A 13 -15.94 15.66 -11.38
N ASN A 14 -15.60 14.89 -12.42
CA ASN A 14 -16.52 14.49 -13.46
C ASN A 14 -17.48 13.42 -12.94
N ALA A 15 -18.58 13.20 -13.67
CA ALA A 15 -19.63 12.27 -13.24
C ALA A 15 -19.15 10.82 -13.07
N GLU A 16 -18.02 10.43 -13.69
CA GLU A 16 -17.44 9.10 -13.52
C GLU A 16 -16.66 8.97 -12.21
N ILE A 17 -15.87 9.98 -11.85
CA ILE A 17 -15.16 10.03 -10.56
C ILE A 17 -16.17 10.04 -9.41
N GLN A 18 -17.22 10.86 -9.51
CA GLN A 18 -18.26 10.93 -8.47
C GLN A 18 -18.96 9.58 -8.26
N ARG A 19 -19.34 8.89 -9.35
CA ARG A 19 -19.94 7.55 -9.29
C ARG A 19 -18.99 6.52 -8.68
N THR A 20 -17.70 6.60 -9.03
CA THR A 20 -16.68 5.67 -8.53
C THR A 20 -16.41 5.88 -7.04
N VAL A 21 -16.28 7.12 -6.58
CA VAL A 21 -16.13 7.48 -5.15
C VAL A 21 -17.33 7.00 -4.34
N LYS A 22 -18.55 7.20 -4.85
CA LYS A 22 -19.77 6.74 -4.17
C LYS A 22 -19.83 5.20 -4.02
N ARG A 23 -19.30 4.46 -5.01
CA ARG A 23 -19.32 2.99 -5.02
C ARG A 23 -18.18 2.36 -4.21
N CYS A 24 -17.02 3.02 -4.14
CA CYS A 24 -15.79 2.48 -3.60
C CYS A 24 -15.26 3.30 -2.42
N TRP A 25 -16.16 3.97 -1.66
CA TRP A 25 -15.83 4.98 -0.64
C TRP A 25 -14.75 4.52 0.34
N ASP A 26 -14.85 3.31 0.86
CA ASP A 26 -13.91 2.74 1.85
C ASP A 26 -12.48 2.62 1.29
N ASN A 27 -12.33 2.48 -0.03
CA ASN A 27 -11.05 2.32 -0.70
C ASN A 27 -10.43 3.65 -1.18
N VAL A 28 -11.20 4.74 -1.18
CA VAL A 28 -10.76 6.06 -1.68
C VAL A 28 -9.47 6.55 -1.01
N PRO A 29 -9.28 6.45 0.32
CA PRO A 29 -8.03 6.88 0.96
C PRO A 29 -6.79 6.14 0.44
N GLY A 30 -6.90 4.82 0.24
CA GLY A 30 -5.81 4.00 -0.30
C GLY A 30 -5.49 4.35 -1.75
N VAL A 31 -6.52 4.59 -2.56
CA VAL A 31 -6.37 4.96 -3.97
C VAL A 31 -5.74 6.35 -4.14
N ILE A 32 -6.08 7.31 -3.29
CA ILE A 32 -5.42 8.63 -3.26
C ILE A 32 -3.93 8.46 -2.93
N ALA A 33 -3.60 7.61 -1.95
CA ALA A 33 -2.21 7.34 -1.60
C ALA A 33 -1.45 6.67 -2.75
N TYR A 34 -2.06 5.70 -3.44
CA TYR A 34 -1.51 5.06 -4.63
C TYR A 34 -1.25 6.08 -5.75
N LEU A 35 -2.20 6.97 -6.04
CA LEU A 35 -2.04 8.00 -7.06
C LEU A 35 -0.91 8.98 -6.72
N LYS A 36 -0.77 9.35 -5.44
CA LYS A 36 0.35 10.18 -4.97
C LYS A 36 1.71 9.49 -5.18
N GLU A 37 1.79 8.19 -4.93
CA GLU A 37 3.00 7.40 -5.20
C GLU A 37 3.30 7.35 -6.70
N ALA A 38 2.31 6.98 -7.52
CA ALA A 38 2.43 6.92 -8.97
C ALA A 38 2.89 8.26 -9.58
N LEU A 39 2.35 9.39 -9.12
CA LEU A 39 2.77 10.72 -9.56
C LEU A 39 4.21 11.07 -9.16
N ARG A 40 4.75 10.47 -8.10
CA ARG A 40 6.14 10.68 -7.65
C ARG A 40 7.13 9.77 -8.37
N THR A 41 6.72 8.55 -8.71
CA THR A 41 7.62 7.50 -9.21
C THR A 41 7.52 7.29 -10.72
N TRP A 42 6.35 7.51 -11.33
CA TRP A 42 6.15 7.26 -12.76
C TRP A 42 6.51 8.52 -13.57
N LYS A 43 7.42 8.37 -14.55
CA LYS A 43 7.91 9.47 -15.41
C LYS A 43 6.84 10.12 -16.29
N GLY A 44 5.60 9.62 -16.29
CA GLY A 44 4.47 10.24 -16.96
C GLY A 44 3.17 9.47 -16.71
N VAL A 45 2.14 10.17 -16.24
CA VAL A 45 0.78 9.67 -16.15
C VAL A 45 -0.06 10.38 -17.21
N LYS A 46 -0.62 9.64 -18.18
CA LYS A 46 -1.40 10.23 -19.28
C LYS A 46 -2.70 10.89 -18.81
N SER A 47 -3.36 10.33 -17.79
CA SER A 47 -4.54 10.91 -17.13
C SER A 47 -4.61 10.41 -15.67
N PRO A 48 -4.40 11.29 -14.68
CA PRO A 48 -4.59 10.97 -13.26
C PRO A 48 -5.99 10.45 -12.92
N GLU A 49 -7.02 10.92 -13.63
CA GLU A 49 -8.41 10.50 -13.47
C GLU A 49 -8.61 9.04 -13.85
N ALA A 50 -8.05 8.62 -14.99
CA ALA A 50 -8.11 7.23 -15.42
C ALA A 50 -7.39 6.29 -14.44
N VAL A 51 -6.24 6.72 -13.91
CA VAL A 51 -5.51 5.98 -12.87
C VAL A 51 -6.34 5.88 -11.59
N PHE A 52 -6.99 6.95 -11.16
CA PHE A 52 -7.87 6.96 -9.99
C PHE A 52 -9.06 6.00 -10.16
N VAL A 53 -9.75 6.06 -11.30
CA VAL A 53 -10.91 5.20 -11.58
C VAL A 53 -10.51 3.73 -11.62
N ALA A 54 -9.40 3.38 -12.28
CA ALA A 54 -8.89 2.01 -12.33
C ALA A 54 -8.48 1.51 -10.93
N ALA A 55 -7.74 2.32 -10.17
CA ALA A 55 -7.32 1.97 -8.82
C ALA A 55 -8.50 1.79 -7.85
N CYS A 56 -9.55 2.61 -7.96
CA CYS A 56 -10.79 2.42 -7.20
C CYS A 56 -11.53 1.12 -7.56
N LYS A 57 -11.63 0.80 -8.85
CA LYS A 57 -12.28 -0.45 -9.32
C LYS A 57 -11.52 -1.69 -8.87
N GLU A 58 -10.19 -1.62 -8.85
CA GLU A 58 -9.30 -2.74 -8.53
C GLU A 58 -8.86 -2.77 -7.06
N ALA A 59 -9.34 -1.83 -6.23
CA ALA A 59 -8.93 -1.66 -4.84
C ALA A 59 -7.40 -1.61 -4.66
N ARG A 60 -6.68 -1.00 -5.62
CA ARG A 60 -5.22 -0.92 -5.59
C ARG A 60 -4.75 -0.09 -4.41
N LYS A 61 -3.74 -0.61 -3.71
CA LYS A 61 -3.05 0.07 -2.61
C LYS A 61 -1.62 0.41 -3.06
N PRO A 62 -1.01 1.47 -2.48
CA PRO A 62 0.40 1.76 -2.67
C PRO A 62 1.25 0.54 -2.33
N GLU A 63 2.37 0.33 -3.02
CA GLU A 63 3.21 -0.87 -2.85
C GLU A 63 3.70 -0.98 -1.40
N VAL A 64 4.10 0.16 -0.83
CA VAL A 64 4.47 0.27 0.59
C VAL A 64 3.33 -0.14 1.52
N ALA A 65 2.08 0.21 1.19
CA ALA A 65 0.92 -0.16 1.99
C ALA A 65 0.56 -1.65 1.85
N GLN A 66 0.82 -2.25 0.68
CA GLN A 66 0.66 -3.68 0.47
C GLN A 66 1.69 -4.47 1.30
N VAL A 67 2.97 -4.08 1.24
CA VAL A 67 4.04 -4.69 2.05
C VAL A 67 3.73 -4.62 3.54
N VAL A 68 3.22 -3.49 4.04
CA VAL A 68 2.82 -3.35 5.45
C VAL A 68 1.65 -4.27 5.78
N SER A 69 0.63 -4.34 4.91
CA SER A 69 -0.53 -5.23 5.10
C SER A 69 -0.10 -6.70 5.14
N ASP A 70 0.78 -7.12 4.22
CA ASP A 70 1.28 -8.48 4.14
C ASP A 70 2.16 -8.83 5.36
N THR A 71 2.96 -7.87 5.84
CA THR A 71 3.77 -8.02 7.06
C THR A 71 2.89 -8.19 8.30
N ILE A 72 1.81 -7.42 8.43
CA ILE A 72 0.86 -7.55 9.55
C ILE A 72 0.15 -8.91 9.50
N ALA A 73 -0.34 -9.31 8.33
CA ALA A 73 -1.02 -10.60 8.15
C ALA A 73 -0.08 -11.78 8.50
N TRP A 74 1.16 -11.70 8.02
CA TRP A 74 2.21 -12.66 8.38
C TRP A 74 2.48 -12.71 9.88
N PHE A 75 2.63 -11.55 10.53
CA PHE A 75 2.92 -11.49 11.96
C PHE A 75 1.79 -12.09 12.80
N GLU A 76 0.53 -11.76 12.48
CA GLU A 76 -0.64 -12.29 13.20
C GLU A 76 -0.77 -13.81 13.06
N TRP A 77 -0.52 -14.36 11.86
CA TRP A 77 -0.46 -15.81 11.66
C TRP A 77 0.69 -16.43 12.46
N ALA A 78 1.91 -15.92 12.30
CA ALA A 78 3.10 -16.45 12.96
C ALA A 78 3.00 -16.41 14.49
N ARG A 79 2.31 -15.39 15.04
CA ARG A 79 2.05 -15.27 16.47
C ARG A 79 1.07 -16.34 16.96
N LYS A 80 0.02 -16.67 16.19
CA LYS A 80 -0.92 -17.76 16.51
C LYS A 80 -0.23 -19.13 16.52
N GLU A 81 0.67 -19.36 15.56
CA GLU A 81 1.50 -20.57 15.48
C GLU A 81 2.63 -20.60 16.53
N ARG A 82 2.73 -19.57 17.39
CA ARG A 82 3.79 -19.41 18.40
C ARG A 82 5.20 -19.43 17.82
N ILE A 83 5.36 -18.99 16.56
CA ILE A 83 6.66 -18.82 15.90
C ILE A 83 7.31 -17.51 16.37
N VAL A 84 6.50 -16.48 16.63
CA VAL A 84 6.95 -15.15 17.06
C VAL A 84 6.22 -14.68 18.32
N LEU A 85 6.89 -13.84 19.13
CA LEU A 85 6.32 -13.18 20.31
C LEU A 85 5.95 -11.72 20.02
N ALA A 86 6.88 -10.96 19.44
CA ALA A 86 6.74 -9.52 19.22
C ALA A 86 7.49 -9.05 17.97
N MET A 87 7.12 -7.88 17.47
CA MET A 87 7.77 -7.18 16.36
C MET A 87 8.07 -5.74 16.77
N SER A 88 9.24 -5.22 16.39
CA SER A 88 9.53 -3.78 16.44
C SER A 88 10.55 -3.39 15.39
N GLY A 89 10.30 -2.32 14.64
CA GLY A 89 11.29 -1.72 13.72
C GLY A 89 11.83 -2.64 12.62
N GLY A 90 11.07 -3.68 12.22
CA GLY A 90 11.55 -4.68 11.25
C GLY A 90 12.27 -5.88 11.86
N VAL A 91 12.32 -5.99 13.19
CA VAL A 91 12.90 -7.12 13.93
C VAL A 91 11.78 -7.93 14.59
N ILE A 92 11.96 -9.26 14.58
CA ILE A 92 11.12 -10.27 15.24
C ILE A 92 11.81 -10.79 16.49
N TYR A 93 11.04 -10.88 17.56
CA TYR A 93 11.44 -11.55 18.80
C TYR A 93 10.78 -12.94 18.85
N THR A 94 11.58 -13.98 18.94
CA THR A 94 11.12 -15.38 18.99
C THR A 94 10.83 -15.83 20.43
N PRO A 95 10.09 -16.93 20.64
CA PRO A 95 9.95 -17.53 21.97
C PRO A 95 11.28 -17.96 22.61
N SER A 96 12.30 -18.26 21.80
CA SER A 96 13.68 -18.53 22.24
C SER A 96 14.43 -17.25 22.65
N SER A 97 13.77 -16.09 22.66
CA SER A 97 14.37 -14.78 22.96
C SER A 97 15.46 -14.34 21.97
N GLU A 98 15.38 -14.82 20.73
CA GLU A 98 16.25 -14.38 19.64
C GLU A 98 15.63 -13.16 18.94
N ALA A 99 16.48 -12.21 18.53
CA ALA A 99 16.11 -11.09 17.70
C ALA A 99 16.56 -11.37 16.26
N VAL A 100 15.61 -11.51 15.33
CA VAL A 100 15.85 -11.90 13.95
C VAL A 100 15.21 -10.89 12.99
N GLU A 101 15.88 -10.59 11.89
CA GLU A 101 15.33 -9.74 10.83
C GLU A 101 14.00 -10.31 10.29
N MET A 102 12.98 -9.45 10.18
CA MET A 102 11.64 -9.83 9.73
C MET A 102 11.67 -10.55 8.39
N ARG A 103 12.42 -10.02 7.41
CA ARG A 103 12.50 -10.60 6.06
C ARG A 103 13.05 -12.02 6.06
N GLU A 104 13.99 -12.30 6.96
CA GLU A 104 14.56 -13.64 7.11
C GLU A 104 13.52 -14.59 7.72
N MET A 105 12.77 -14.14 8.74
CA MET A 105 11.69 -14.93 9.32
C MET A 105 10.56 -15.22 8.32
N MET A 106 10.15 -14.22 7.53
CA MET A 106 9.15 -14.41 6.47
C MET A 106 9.60 -15.39 5.38
N ARG A 107 10.91 -15.46 5.10
CA ARG A 107 11.46 -16.46 4.17
C ARG A 107 11.44 -17.86 4.76
N ARG A 108 11.73 -18.01 6.05
CA ARG A 108 11.69 -19.31 6.75
C ARG A 108 10.28 -19.86 6.91
N TYR A 109 9.30 -18.96 7.11
CA TYR A 109 7.91 -19.29 7.38
C TYR A 109 6.95 -18.54 6.44
N PRO A 110 6.91 -18.87 5.14
CA PRO A 110 5.99 -18.22 4.21
C PRO A 110 4.54 -18.60 4.51
N ILE A 111 3.61 -17.66 4.34
CA ILE A 111 2.17 -17.97 4.25
C ILE A 111 1.93 -18.58 2.86
N LEU A 112 1.36 -19.79 2.81
CA LEU A 112 0.92 -20.46 1.58
C LEU A 112 -0.44 -19.93 1.10
#